data_AF-A0A1M4SIB5-F1
#
_entry.id   AF-A0A1M4SIB5-F1
#
_cell.length_a   1.000
_cell.length_b   1.000
_cell.length_c   1.000
_cell.angle_alpha   90.00
_cell.angle_beta   90.00
_cell.angle_gamma   90.00
#
_symmetry.space_group_name_H-M   'P 1'
#
loop_
_entity.id
_entity.type
_entity.pdbx_description
1 polymer ?
#
loop_
_entity_poly.entity_id
_entity_poly.type
_entity_poly.pdbx_seq_one_letter_code
_entity_poly.pdbx_strand_id
1 'polypeptide(L)'
;MDGRLLASGYPDSYLKDLNKHVVFLGTRFDIDKQGNFYVSYEVDSLIYVYDYDYNPLATYGFQGNEMNLDYLSIYDYKTCRSNYRKERQTKGHYYWLEFVDETQTLFRSYRKTGENDGLQIFNEGKLIGDVEVPKNLRVMGYIDPYYYSYIVPKLDENDDSLIIYRFRL
;
A
#
# COMPACT_ATOMS: atom_id res chain seq x y z
N MET A 1 -22.21 23.01 -3.24
CA MET A 1 -21.91 21.66 -2.71
C MET A 1 -20.79 21.11 -3.56
N ASP A 2 -19.55 21.34 -3.15
CA ASP A 2 -18.38 20.89 -3.90
C ASP A 2 -17.80 19.70 -3.14
N GLY A 3 -18.32 18.52 -3.47
CA GLY A 3 -17.83 17.25 -2.94
C GLY A 3 -16.45 17.02 -3.52
N ARG A 4 -15.43 17.57 -2.85
CA ARG A 4 -14.02 17.36 -3.19
C ARG A 4 -13.76 15.87 -3.12
N LEU A 5 -13.61 15.24 -4.29
CA LEU A 5 -13.12 13.88 -4.40
C LEU A 5 -11.79 13.80 -3.62
N LEU A 6 -11.68 12.79 -2.76
CA LEU A 6 -10.43 12.41 -2.12
C LEU A 6 -9.36 12.25 -3.22
N ALA A 7 -8.38 13.16 -3.22
CA ALA A 7 -7.38 13.36 -4.26
C ALA A 7 -7.93 13.81 -5.63
N SER A 8 -7.16 14.69 -6.30
CA SER A 8 -7.41 15.27 -7.63
C SER A 8 -7.42 14.26 -8.81
N GLY A 9 -7.67 12.98 -8.54
CA GLY A 9 -7.54 11.86 -9.47
C GLY A 9 -6.33 10.98 -9.16
N TYR A 10 -5.94 10.16 -10.13
CA TYR A 10 -4.71 9.38 -10.05
C TYR A 10 -3.50 10.26 -10.36
N PRO A 11 -2.32 9.96 -9.78
CA PRO A 11 -1.08 10.66 -10.10
C PRO A 11 -0.65 10.43 -11.56
N ASP A 12 0.22 11.30 -12.07
CA ASP A 12 0.72 11.26 -13.45
C ASP A 12 1.32 9.91 -13.87
N SER A 13 1.84 9.14 -12.89
CA SER A 13 2.33 7.77 -13.08
C SER A 13 1.27 6.86 -13.74
N TYR A 14 -0.01 7.03 -13.40
CA TYR A 14 -1.11 6.30 -14.00
C TYR A 14 -1.46 6.80 -15.40
N LEU A 15 -1.42 8.12 -15.60
CA LEU A 15 -1.86 8.76 -16.84
C LEU A 15 -0.94 8.46 -18.03
N LYS A 16 0.34 8.15 -17.76
CA LYS A 16 1.32 7.77 -18.80
C LYS A 16 0.95 6.48 -19.53
N ASP A 17 0.32 5.52 -18.84
CA ASP A 17 -0.05 4.22 -19.42
C ASP A 17 -1.29 3.65 -18.71
N LEU A 18 -2.42 4.35 -18.86
CA LEU A 18 -3.66 4.04 -18.13
C LEU A 18 -4.09 2.58 -18.32
N ASN A 19 -3.94 2.06 -19.53
CA ASN A 19 -4.37 0.71 -19.89
C ASN A 19 -3.57 -0.39 -19.17
N LYS A 20 -2.33 -0.12 -18.73
CA LYS A 20 -1.56 -1.06 -17.89
C LYS A 20 -2.03 -1.10 -16.44
N HIS A 21 -2.64 -0.02 -15.95
CA HIS A 21 -2.92 0.13 -14.52
C HIS A 21 -4.38 -0.14 -14.15
N VAL A 22 -5.24 -0.47 -15.13
CA VAL A 22 -6.69 -0.65 -14.90
C VAL A 22 -7.05 -1.76 -13.89
N VAL A 23 -6.17 -2.72 -13.65
CA VAL A 23 -6.35 -3.78 -12.64
C VAL A 23 -5.95 -3.30 -11.23
N PHE A 24 -5.15 -2.23 -11.15
CA PHE A 24 -4.50 -1.75 -9.93
C PHE A 24 -4.84 -0.28 -9.63
N LEU A 25 -6.14 -0.01 -9.61
CA LEU A 25 -6.70 1.31 -9.35
C LEU A 25 -6.95 1.55 -7.85
N GLY A 26 -6.53 0.65 -6.96
CA GLY A 26 -6.74 0.84 -5.53
C GLY A 26 -5.93 2.02 -4.99
N THR A 27 -6.50 2.65 -3.96
CA THR A 27 -5.82 3.63 -3.11
C THR A 27 -5.77 3.08 -1.69
N ARG A 28 -4.68 3.35 -0.96
CA ARG A 28 -4.52 3.11 0.47
C ARG A 28 -4.21 4.43 1.13
N PHE A 29 -4.81 4.67 2.28
CA PHE A 29 -4.56 5.89 3.00
C PHE A 29 -4.57 5.63 4.49
N ASP A 30 -3.94 6.54 5.22
CA ASP A 30 -4.08 6.64 6.66
C ASP A 30 -4.05 8.12 7.08
N ILE A 31 -4.56 8.41 8.27
CA ILE A 31 -4.70 9.78 8.80
C ILE A 31 -4.10 9.82 10.20
N ASP A 32 -3.13 10.71 10.40
CA ASP A 32 -2.56 10.90 11.73
C ASP A 32 -3.49 11.71 12.66
N LYS A 33 -3.13 11.80 13.96
CA LYS A 33 -3.91 12.56 14.95
C LYS A 33 -3.99 14.07 14.67
N GLN A 34 -3.13 14.61 13.81
CA GLN A 34 -3.16 16.02 13.40
C GLN A 34 -4.06 16.25 12.17
N GLY A 35 -4.54 15.17 11.55
CA GLY A 35 -5.35 15.22 10.34
C GLY A 35 -4.53 15.23 9.05
N ASN A 36 -3.22 14.97 9.11
CA ASN A 36 -2.43 14.81 7.90
C ASN A 36 -2.78 13.48 7.22
N PHE A 37 -2.96 13.56 5.91
CA PHE A 37 -3.47 12.49 5.07
C PHE A 37 -2.34 11.85 4.26
N TYR A 38 -2.04 10.59 4.53
CA TYR A 38 -1.01 9.81 3.84
C TYR A 38 -1.68 8.94 2.77
N VAL A 39 -1.20 9.00 1.53
CA VAL A 39 -1.84 8.30 0.40
C VAL A 39 -0.81 7.50 -0.39
N SER A 40 -1.13 6.23 -0.64
CA SER A 40 -0.39 5.34 -1.53
C SER A 40 -1.31 4.77 -2.59
N TYR A 41 -0.87 4.77 -3.84
CA TYR A 41 -1.57 4.10 -4.93
C TYR A 41 -0.92 2.74 -5.20
N GLU A 42 -1.70 1.79 -5.72
CA GLU A 42 -1.24 0.39 -5.85
C GLU A 42 -0.02 0.21 -6.75
N VAL A 43 0.15 1.05 -7.78
CA VAL A 43 1.28 0.96 -8.73
C VAL A 43 2.08 2.26 -8.85
N ASP A 44 1.92 3.17 -7.90
CA ASP A 44 2.80 4.33 -7.76
C ASP A 44 3.82 4.09 -6.65
N SER A 45 5.09 4.29 -6.94
CA SER A 45 6.17 4.15 -5.95
C SER A 45 6.15 5.26 -4.90
N LEU A 46 5.45 6.37 -5.17
CA LEU A 46 5.37 7.52 -4.28
C LEU A 46 4.21 7.41 -3.28
N ILE A 47 4.42 8.06 -2.15
CA ILE A 47 3.50 8.33 -1.06
C ILE A 47 3.31 9.85 -1.06
N TYR A 48 2.05 10.28 -1.02
CA TYR A 48 1.67 11.67 -1.01
C TYR A 48 1.14 12.01 0.38
N VAL A 49 1.62 13.11 0.96
CA VAL A 49 1.18 13.58 2.27
C VAL A 49 0.54 14.95 2.10
N TYR A 50 -0.66 15.11 2.64
CA TYR A 50 -1.39 16.36 2.66
C TYR A 50 -1.74 16.76 4.08
N ASP A 51 -1.96 18.04 4.34
CA ASP A 51 -2.58 18.48 5.60
C ASP A 51 -4.09 18.24 5.58
N TYR A 52 -4.75 18.60 6.69
CA TYR A 52 -6.20 18.52 6.85
C TYR A 52 -6.99 19.29 5.77
N ASP A 53 -6.41 20.38 5.25
CA ASP A 53 -7.00 21.22 4.22
C ASP A 53 -6.67 20.77 2.78
N TYR A 54 -6.04 19.59 2.66
CA TYR A 54 -5.57 18.98 1.41
C TYR A 54 -4.43 19.75 0.71
N ASN A 55 -3.69 20.60 1.42
CA ASN A 55 -2.47 21.19 0.87
C ASN A 55 -1.34 20.15 0.88
N PRO A 56 -0.56 20.01 -0.20
CA PRO A 56 0.54 19.06 -0.24
C PRO A 56 1.64 19.44 0.75
N LEU A 57 1.99 18.51 1.63
CA LEU A 57 3.09 18.65 2.61
C LEU A 57 4.37 17.98 2.12
N ALA A 58 4.26 16.77 1.57
CA ALA A 58 5.41 16.01 1.14
C ALA A 58 5.06 14.99 0.05
N THR A 59 6.08 14.57 -0.68
CA THR A 59 6.02 13.41 -1.58
C THR A 59 7.35 12.68 -1.51
N TYR A 60 7.30 11.39 -1.19
CA TYR A 60 8.47 10.53 -1.04
C TYR A 60 8.11 9.08 -1.33
N GLY A 61 9.09 8.19 -1.38
CA GLY A 61 8.84 6.78 -1.58
C GLY A 61 9.83 6.16 -2.56
N PHE A 62 9.90 4.84 -2.52
CA PHE A 62 10.79 4.04 -3.35
C PHE A 62 10.02 2.85 -3.90
N GLN A 63 10.39 2.43 -5.10
CA GLN A 63 9.90 1.17 -5.66
C GLN A 63 10.25 0.02 -4.70
N GLY A 64 9.29 -0.86 -4.40
CA GLY A 64 9.56 -2.04 -3.59
C GLY A 64 10.56 -2.96 -4.28
N ASN A 65 11.36 -3.66 -3.47
CA ASN A 65 12.39 -4.57 -3.98
C ASN A 65 11.76 -5.77 -4.71
N GLU A 66 12.30 -6.11 -5.89
CA GLU A 66 11.92 -7.30 -6.67
C GLU A 66 10.43 -7.39 -7.04
N MET A 67 9.78 -6.24 -7.22
CA MET A 67 8.41 -6.19 -7.73
C MET A 67 8.36 -6.56 -9.22
N ASN A 68 7.42 -7.44 -9.59
CA ASN A 68 7.07 -7.67 -10.99
C ASN A 68 6.11 -6.58 -11.48
N LEU A 69 6.64 -5.58 -12.19
CA LEU A 69 5.88 -4.40 -12.67
C LEU A 69 5.46 -4.51 -14.14
N ASP A 70 5.64 -5.67 -14.77
CA ASP A 70 5.26 -5.89 -16.17
C ASP A 70 3.75 -6.10 -16.31
N TYR A 71 2.95 -5.05 -16.03
CA TYR A 71 1.49 -5.15 -16.04
C TYR A 71 0.93 -5.36 -17.45
N LEU A 72 -0.11 -6.18 -17.55
CA LEU A 72 -0.82 -6.39 -18.81
C LEU A 72 -1.55 -5.11 -19.23
N SER A 73 -1.31 -4.63 -20.45
CA SER A 73 -2.13 -3.57 -21.06
C SER A 73 -3.51 -4.13 -21.43
N ILE A 74 -4.58 -3.53 -20.90
CA ILE A 74 -5.95 -3.99 -21.08
C ILE A 74 -6.81 -2.84 -21.61
N TYR A 75 -7.55 -3.11 -22.69
CA TYR A 75 -8.33 -2.10 -23.43
C TYR A 75 -9.85 -2.32 -23.31
N ASP A 76 -10.28 -3.43 -22.72
CA ASP A 76 -11.70 -3.76 -22.61
C ASP A 76 -12.03 -4.45 -21.27
N TYR A 77 -13.28 -4.30 -20.85
CA TYR A 77 -13.77 -4.81 -19.57
C TYR A 77 -13.72 -6.35 -19.47
N LYS A 78 -13.94 -7.07 -20.58
CA LYS A 78 -13.97 -8.54 -20.56
C LYS A 78 -12.58 -9.08 -20.28
N THR A 79 -11.56 -8.51 -20.92
CA THR A 79 -10.15 -8.83 -20.68
C THR A 79 -9.70 -8.41 -19.28
N CYS A 80 -10.16 -7.27 -18.78
CA CYS A 80 -9.90 -6.84 -17.40
C CYS A 80 -10.44 -7.87 -16.40
N ARG A 81 -11.71 -8.23 -16.53
CA ARG A 81 -12.38 -9.18 -15.64
C ARG A 81 -11.75 -10.57 -15.67
N SER A 82 -11.35 -11.07 -16.84
CA SER A 82 -10.74 -12.40 -16.97
C SER A 82 -9.34 -12.45 -16.37
N ASN A 83 -8.58 -11.34 -16.39
CA ASN A 83 -7.20 -11.28 -15.91
C ASN A 83 -7.07 -10.73 -14.48
N TYR A 84 -8.09 -10.09 -13.92
CA TYR A 84 -8.03 -9.40 -12.61
C TYR A 84 -7.35 -10.22 -11.51
N ARG A 85 -7.83 -11.45 -11.26
CA ARG A 85 -7.27 -12.31 -10.19
C ARG A 85 -5.82 -12.70 -10.47
N LYS A 86 -5.52 -13.08 -11.71
CA LYS A 86 -4.20 -13.54 -12.12
C LYS A 86 -3.17 -12.42 -11.98
N GLU A 87 -3.44 -11.25 -12.56
CA GLU A 87 -2.55 -10.09 -12.49
C GLU A 87 -2.28 -9.69 -11.04
N ARG A 88 -3.31 -9.63 -10.18
CA ARG A 88 -3.11 -9.29 -8.76
C ARG A 88 -2.34 -10.35 -7.95
N GLN A 89 -2.32 -11.60 -8.41
CA GLN A 89 -1.54 -12.67 -7.78
C GLN A 89 -0.07 -12.69 -8.25
N THR A 90 0.20 -12.25 -9.48
CA THR A 90 1.51 -12.39 -10.14
C THR A 90 2.26 -11.07 -10.34
N LYS A 91 1.65 -9.92 -10.02
CA LYS A 91 2.26 -8.60 -10.18
C LYS A 91 2.41 -7.89 -8.85
N GLY A 92 3.50 -7.14 -8.74
CA GLY A 92 3.78 -6.32 -7.58
C GLY A 92 2.82 -5.14 -7.50
N HIS A 93 2.34 -4.84 -6.30
CA HIS A 93 1.53 -3.66 -6.01
C HIS A 93 1.54 -3.37 -4.51
N TYR A 94 1.43 -2.11 -4.12
CA TYR A 94 1.27 -1.70 -2.72
C TYR A 94 -0.15 -2.04 -2.25
N TYR A 95 -0.30 -2.55 -1.02
CA TYR A 95 -1.61 -3.02 -0.55
C TYR A 95 -1.99 -2.60 0.86
N TRP A 96 -1.07 -2.01 1.62
CA TRP A 96 -1.32 -1.54 2.98
C TRP A 96 -0.46 -0.33 3.29
N LEU A 97 -1.01 0.60 4.08
CA LEU A 97 -0.36 1.81 4.56
C LEU A 97 -0.85 2.05 5.99
N GLU A 98 0.06 2.31 6.91
CA GLU A 98 -0.26 2.57 8.33
C GLU A 98 0.74 3.60 8.88
N PHE A 99 0.24 4.70 9.42
CA PHE A 99 1.02 5.70 10.15
C PHE A 99 0.81 5.52 11.65
N VAL A 100 1.92 5.33 12.37
CA VAL A 100 1.91 5.17 13.81
C VAL A 100 2.31 6.48 14.47
N ASP A 101 1.34 7.18 15.07
CA ASP A 101 1.55 8.47 15.74
C ASP A 101 2.61 8.39 16.86
N GLU A 102 2.57 7.31 17.66
CA GLU A 102 3.41 7.16 18.85
C GLU A 102 4.91 7.21 18.53
N THR A 103 5.28 6.80 17.31
CA THR A 103 6.68 6.68 16.87
C THR A 103 6.97 7.44 15.58
N GLN A 104 6.00 8.19 15.06
CA GLN A 104 6.11 8.96 13.82
C GLN A 104 6.61 8.11 12.64
N THR A 105 6.14 6.87 12.57
CA THR A 105 6.62 5.86 11.62
C THR A 105 5.51 5.43 10.69
N LEU A 106 5.78 5.47 9.38
CA LEU A 106 4.88 5.01 8.34
C LEU A 106 5.35 3.65 7.81
N PHE A 107 4.43 2.70 7.77
CA PHE A 107 4.63 1.37 7.22
C PHE A 107 3.87 1.23 5.92
N ARG A 108 4.52 0.70 4.87
CA ARG A 108 3.89 0.43 3.59
C ARG A 108 4.21 -0.99 3.12
N SER A 109 3.18 -1.83 3.01
CA SER A 109 3.35 -3.20 2.53
C SER A 109 3.15 -3.29 1.01
N TYR A 110 3.96 -4.11 0.35
CA TYR A 110 3.86 -4.36 -1.09
C TYR A 110 3.97 -5.84 -1.43
N ARG A 111 3.27 -6.23 -2.50
CA ARG A 111 3.23 -7.59 -3.04
C ARG A 111 4.52 -7.89 -3.81
N LYS A 112 5.08 -9.08 -3.59
CA LYS A 112 6.05 -9.71 -4.50
C LYS A 112 5.49 -10.99 -5.13
N THR A 113 6.15 -11.48 -6.17
CA THR A 113 5.84 -12.76 -6.83
C THR A 113 6.30 -13.99 -6.04
N GLY A 114 7.27 -13.83 -5.14
CA GLY A 114 7.83 -14.91 -4.31
C GLY A 114 6.93 -15.35 -3.15
N GLU A 115 7.50 -16.06 -2.17
CA GLU A 115 6.77 -16.53 -0.98
C GLU A 115 6.53 -15.41 0.05
N ASN A 116 7.35 -14.37 0.03
CA ASN A 116 7.26 -13.22 0.93
C ASN A 116 6.69 -12.00 0.22
N ASP A 117 6.12 -11.08 1.00
CA ASP A 117 5.87 -9.70 0.61
C ASP A 117 7.02 -8.82 1.12
N GLY A 118 6.98 -7.52 0.85
CA GLY A 118 7.89 -6.56 1.45
C GLY A 118 7.19 -5.52 2.31
N LEU A 119 7.92 -4.99 3.28
CA LEU A 119 7.48 -3.93 4.20
C LEU A 119 8.50 -2.80 4.15
N GLN A 120 8.08 -1.64 3.65
CA GLN A 120 8.85 -0.41 3.74
C GLN A 120 8.51 0.33 5.03
N ILE A 121 9.54 0.85 5.68
CA ILE A 121 9.45 1.51 6.97
C ILE A 121 10.06 2.90 6.80
N PHE A 122 9.24 3.93 7.01
CA PHE A 122 9.65 5.31 6.91
C PHE A 122 9.55 5.99 8.27
N ASN A 123 10.55 6.78 8.63
CA ASN A 123 10.51 7.66 9.79
C ASN A 123 10.76 9.09 9.31
N GLU A 124 9.86 10.02 9.64
CA GLU A 124 9.90 11.40 9.14
C GLU A 124 10.08 11.51 7.61
N GLY A 125 9.40 10.62 6.85
CA GLY A 125 9.46 10.58 5.38
C GLY A 125 10.73 9.97 4.79
N LYS A 126 11.68 9.51 5.61
CA LYS A 126 12.90 8.83 5.15
C LYS A 126 12.75 7.32 5.25
N LEU A 127 13.10 6.59 4.18
CA LEU A 127 13.13 5.13 4.21
C LEU A 127 14.27 4.66 5.12
N ILE A 128 13.92 3.97 6.21
CA ILE A 128 14.89 3.43 7.18
C ILE A 128 14.99 1.91 7.12
N GLY A 129 14.07 1.24 6.42
CA GLY A 129 14.12 -0.20 6.16
C GLY A 129 13.18 -0.62 5.04
N ASP A 130 13.60 -1.62 4.27
CA ASP A 130 12.78 -2.35 3.30
C ASP A 130 13.08 -3.84 3.49
N VAL A 131 12.18 -4.55 4.17
CA VAL A 131 12.41 -5.91 4.69
C VAL A 131 11.40 -6.90 4.13
N GLU A 132 11.81 -8.16 4.03
CA GLU A 132 10.90 -9.24 3.66
C GLU A 132 10.00 -9.64 4.83
N VAL A 133 8.72 -9.85 4.54
CA VAL A 133 7.70 -10.23 5.52
C VAL A 133 6.79 -11.33 4.97
N PRO A 134 6.10 -12.09 5.82
CA PRO A 134 5.11 -13.06 5.35
C PRO A 134 4.02 -12.39 4.49
N LYS A 135 3.40 -13.15 3.58
CA LYS A 135 2.36 -12.61 2.71
C LYS A 135 1.19 -12.02 3.48
N ASN A 136 0.70 -10.87 3.00
CA ASN A 136 -0.44 -10.13 3.52
C ASN A 136 -0.23 -9.53 4.92
N LEU A 137 1.02 -9.38 5.38
CA LEU A 137 1.30 -8.71 6.65
C LEU A 137 0.87 -7.24 6.61
N ARG A 138 0.05 -6.87 7.59
CA ARG A 138 -0.46 -5.51 7.79
C ARG A 138 -0.10 -5.04 9.18
N VAL A 139 0.66 -3.96 9.28
CA VAL A 139 0.94 -3.30 10.57
C VAL A 139 -0.33 -2.58 11.02
N MET A 140 -0.70 -2.70 12.30
CA MET A 140 -1.95 -2.14 12.84
C MET A 140 -1.74 -1.05 13.89
N GLY A 141 -0.52 -0.91 14.40
CA GLY A 141 -0.23 0.07 15.44
C GLY A 141 0.88 -0.36 16.38
N TYR A 142 1.00 0.39 17.48
CA TYR A 142 2.10 0.28 18.41
C TYR A 142 1.60 0.35 19.86
N ILE A 143 2.13 -0.55 20.69
CA ILE A 143 2.00 -0.50 22.14
C ILE A 143 3.40 -0.79 22.65
N ASP A 144 3.98 0.15 23.40
CA ASP A 144 5.36 0.03 23.88
C ASP A 144 5.63 -1.36 24.49
N PRO A 145 6.73 -2.03 24.12
CA PRO A 145 7.78 -1.61 23.18
C PRO A 145 7.64 -2.20 21.76
N TYR A 146 6.44 -2.57 21.32
CA TYR A 146 6.22 -3.36 20.11
C TYR A 146 5.27 -2.73 19.10
N TYR A 147 5.59 -2.92 17.83
CA TYR A 147 4.62 -2.83 16.74
C TYR A 147 3.86 -4.14 16.64
N TYR A 148 2.57 -4.03 16.34
CA TYR A 148 1.69 -5.17 16.13
C TYR A 148 1.22 -5.20 14.68
N SER A 149 1.11 -6.40 14.15
CA SER A 149 0.66 -6.64 12.79
C SER A 149 -0.19 -7.90 12.75
N TYR A 150 -0.99 -8.02 11.70
CA TYR A 150 -1.86 -9.17 11.52
C TYR A 150 -1.81 -9.70 10.09
N ILE A 151 -2.14 -10.98 9.97
CA ILE A 151 -2.40 -11.66 8.71
C ILE A 151 -3.75 -12.34 8.87
N VAL A 152 -4.66 -12.07 7.93
CA VAL A 152 -5.87 -12.86 7.74
C VAL A 152 -5.52 -13.94 6.71
N PRO A 153 -5.36 -15.21 7.11
CA PRO A 153 -5.00 -16.27 6.19
C PRO A 153 -6.08 -16.42 5.13
N LYS A 154 -5.67 -16.63 3.88
CA LYS A 154 -6.60 -17.09 2.83
C LYS A 154 -6.69 -18.60 2.87
N LEU A 155 -7.13 -19.12 4.01
CA LEU A 155 -7.36 -20.55 4.21
C LEU A 155 -8.85 -20.86 3.96
N ASP A 156 -9.22 -22.14 4.03
CA ASP A 156 -10.54 -22.67 3.68
C ASP A 156 -11.72 -21.82 4.21
N GLU A 157 -12.90 -21.95 3.61
CA GLU A 157 -14.11 -21.14 3.93
C GLU A 157 -14.53 -21.14 5.41
N ASN A 158 -13.95 -22.01 6.25
CA ASN A 158 -14.22 -22.14 7.68
C ASN A 158 -13.02 -21.76 8.58
N ASP A 159 -11.96 -21.16 8.04
CA ASP A 159 -10.82 -20.71 8.84
C ASP A 159 -11.03 -19.27 9.33
N ASP A 160 -11.46 -19.15 10.59
CA ASP A 160 -11.64 -17.89 11.30
C ASP A 160 -10.37 -17.42 12.05
N SER A 161 -9.20 -17.97 11.71
CA SER A 161 -7.96 -17.61 12.38
C SER A 161 -7.45 -16.21 12.00
N LEU A 162 -6.83 -15.55 12.98
CA LEU A 162 -6.10 -14.31 12.82
C LEU A 162 -4.69 -14.53 13.38
N ILE A 163 -3.67 -14.38 12.53
CA ILE A 163 -2.28 -14.50 12.98
C ILE A 163 -1.79 -13.11 13.36
N ILE A 164 -1.30 -12.94 14.58
CA ILE A 164 -0.73 -11.68 15.07
C ILE A 164 0.77 -11.83 15.23
N TYR A 165 1.53 -10.92 14.61
CA TYR A 165 2.96 -10.78 14.82
C TYR A 165 3.25 -9.49 15.58
N ARG A 166 4.28 -9.52 16.41
CA ARG A 166 4.85 -8.31 17.01
C ARG A 166 6.33 -8.20 16.68
N PHE A 167 6.82 -6.99 16.48
CA PHE A 167 8.23 -6.73 16.19
C PHE A 167 8.69 -5.41 16.83
N ARG A 168 10.00 -5.18 16.84
CA ARG A 168 10.64 -3.93 17.26
C ARG A 168 11.48 -3.40 16.11
N LEU A 169 11.66 -2.09 16.08
CA LEU A 169 12.62 -1.41 15.21
C LEU A 169 13.92 -1.13 15.97
#